data_AF-A0A067EJS8-F1
#
_entry.id   AF-A0A067EJS8-F1
#
_cell.length_a   1.000
_cell.length_b   1.000
_cell.length_c   1.000
_cell.angle_alpha   90.00
_cell.angle_beta   90.00
_cell.angle_gamma   90.00
#
_symmetry.space_group_name_H-M   'P 1'
#
loop_
_entity.id
_entity.type
_entity.pdbx_description
1 polymer ?
#
loop_
_entity_poly.entity_id
_entity_poly.type
_entity_poly.pdbx_seq_one_letter_code
_entity_poly.pdbx_strand_id
1 'polypeptide(L)'
;MQLLHAPCWPHLPFQGCKSPSILALVPPDRFLQLSAINFSLHPSKLEKSIWVSHRPSIFGCGSTNATSVEAGVSAVSTGTAENDVLKALSQIIDPDFGTDIVSCGFVKDMQINEALGEVSFRLELTTPACPIKDMFEQRANEVVLAIPWVNKVNVTMSAQPARPIFAEQLPEGLQKISNIVAVSSCKGGVGKSTVAVNLAYTLAGMGARVGIFDADVYGPSLPTMVSPENRLLEMNPEKRTIIPTEYLGVKLVSFGFSGQGRAIMRGPMVSGVINQLLTTTEWGELDYLVIDMPPGTGDIQLTLCQVVPLTAAVIVTTPQKLAFIDVAKGVRMFSKLKVPCIAVVENMCHFDADGKRYYPFGRGSGSQVVQQFGIPHLFDLPIRPTLSASGDSGMPEVAADPCGEVANTFQDLGVCVVQQCAKIRQQVSTAVIYDKSIKAIKVKVPQSDEEFFLHPATVRRNDRSAQSVDEWTGDQKLQYTDVPEDIEPEEIRPMGNYAVSITWPDGFSQIAPYDQLQTMERLVDVPQPTPV
;
A
#
# COMPACT_ATOMS: atom_id res chain seq x y z
N MET A 1 -31.74 17.65 50.55
CA MET A 1 -30.36 17.51 51.04
C MET A 1 -29.43 17.42 49.84
N GLN A 2 -28.23 17.97 50.00
CA GLN A 2 -27.43 18.65 48.97
C GLN A 2 -26.97 17.83 47.75
N LEU A 3 -26.96 18.57 46.62
CA LEU A 3 -26.24 18.32 45.38
C LEU A 3 -24.74 18.14 45.61
N LEU A 4 -24.11 17.23 44.84
CA LEU A 4 -22.70 17.32 44.47
C LEU A 4 -22.55 16.92 42.99
N HIS A 5 -22.36 17.94 42.16
CA HIS A 5 -21.79 17.88 40.81
C HIS A 5 -20.26 17.79 40.91
N ALA A 6 -19.64 17.05 39.99
CA ALA A 6 -18.21 17.12 39.65
C ALA A 6 -18.01 16.62 38.19
N PRO A 7 -16.97 17.04 37.45
CA PRO A 7 -17.15 17.94 36.31
C PRO A 7 -16.75 17.36 34.94
N CYS A 8 -17.30 18.02 33.91
CA CYS A 8 -16.98 17.89 32.50
C CYS A 8 -15.53 18.32 32.22
N TRP A 9 -14.76 17.51 31.49
CA TRP A 9 -13.41 17.84 31.01
C TRP A 9 -13.49 18.43 29.59
N PRO A 10 -12.75 19.51 29.28
CA PRO A 10 -12.70 20.05 27.93
C PRO A 10 -11.65 19.32 27.07
N HIS A 11 -11.95 19.27 25.77
CA HIS A 11 -11.06 18.86 24.68
C HIS A 11 -9.65 19.47 24.78
N LEU A 12 -8.63 18.63 24.65
CA LEU A 12 -7.23 19.02 24.46
C LEU A 12 -6.78 18.62 23.05
N PRO A 13 -6.23 19.54 22.24
CA PRO A 13 -5.58 19.19 20.99
C PRO A 13 -4.13 18.74 21.25
N PHE A 14 -3.66 17.77 20.46
CA PHE A 14 -2.26 17.32 20.45
C PHE A 14 -1.32 18.48 20.10
N GLN A 15 -0.42 18.83 21.02
CA GLN A 15 0.76 19.66 20.74
C GLN A 15 2.04 18.90 21.11
N GLY A 16 3.01 18.96 20.19
CA GLY A 16 4.27 18.23 20.24
C GLY A 16 5.11 18.52 21.50
N CYS A 17 5.70 17.45 22.04
CA CYS A 17 6.59 17.54 23.19
C CYS A 17 7.98 18.04 22.79
N LYS A 18 8.33 19.24 23.25
CA LYS A 18 9.71 19.65 23.52
C LYS A 18 10.12 19.09 24.89
N SER A 19 11.29 18.46 24.94
CA SER A 19 11.95 17.93 26.15
C SER A 19 12.20 19.01 27.21
N PRO A 20 12.07 18.69 28.52
CA PRO A 20 12.76 19.43 29.56
C PRO A 20 13.92 18.62 30.13
N SER A 21 15.10 19.23 30.10
CA SER A 21 16.30 18.89 30.84
C SER A 21 16.13 19.18 32.34
N ILE A 22 16.36 18.20 33.22
CA ILE A 22 16.64 18.45 34.65
C ILE A 22 17.77 17.55 35.15
N LEU A 23 18.65 18.21 35.90
CA LEU A 23 19.90 17.78 36.52
C LEU A 23 19.78 16.63 37.55
N ALA A 24 20.84 15.81 37.53
CA ALA A 24 21.64 15.29 38.65
C ALA A 24 20.97 14.51 39.79
N LEU A 25 21.45 13.26 39.98
CA LEU A 25 22.00 12.73 41.25
C LEU A 25 22.77 11.42 40.97
N VAL A 26 24.06 11.44 41.26
CA VAL A 26 25.01 10.31 41.17
C VAL A 26 25.14 9.67 42.56
N PRO A 27 25.37 8.35 42.64
CA PRO A 27 26.31 7.81 43.62
C PRO A 27 27.39 6.88 42.99
N PRO A 28 28.50 6.64 43.70
CA PRO A 28 29.81 6.42 43.06
C PRO A 28 30.28 4.96 43.03
N ASP A 29 31.36 4.77 42.28
CA ASP A 29 32.40 3.74 42.38
C ASP A 29 32.09 2.28 42.03
N ARG A 30 32.62 1.86 40.87
CA ARG A 30 33.65 0.80 40.83
C ARG A 30 34.47 0.88 39.55
N PHE A 31 35.72 1.30 39.72
CA PHE A 31 36.84 1.12 38.80
C PHE A 31 37.04 -0.37 38.50
N LEU A 32 37.05 -0.73 37.21
CA LEU A 32 37.91 -1.80 36.69
C LEU A 32 38.42 -1.37 35.30
N GLN A 33 39.71 -1.06 35.26
CA GLN A 33 40.50 -0.98 34.04
C GLN A 33 40.49 -2.35 33.34
N LEU A 34 40.46 -2.36 32.00
CA LEU A 34 41.39 -3.16 31.19
C LEU A 34 41.32 -2.83 29.70
N SER A 35 42.51 -2.46 29.19
CA SER A 35 43.04 -2.64 27.83
C SER A 35 42.32 -2.03 26.63
N ALA A 36 42.85 -0.88 26.21
CA ALA A 36 42.90 -0.44 24.83
C ALA A 36 43.67 -1.45 23.96
N ILE A 37 43.11 -1.77 22.78
CA ILE A 37 43.88 -2.30 21.65
C ILE A 37 43.77 -1.27 20.53
N ASN A 38 44.88 -0.59 20.29
CA ASN A 38 45.13 0.23 19.11
C ASN A 38 45.30 -0.66 17.89
N PHE A 39 44.62 -0.34 16.78
CA PHE A 39 45.12 -0.64 15.45
C PHE A 39 44.99 0.60 14.56
N SER A 40 46.13 1.00 14.00
CA SER A 40 46.31 2.17 13.14
C SER A 40 46.49 1.73 11.69
N LEU A 41 45.72 2.38 10.82
CA LEU A 41 45.99 2.86 9.46
C LEU A 41 46.70 1.96 8.42
N HIS A 42 46.02 1.75 7.29
CA HIS A 42 46.55 2.07 5.95
C HIS A 42 45.42 2.33 4.94
N PRO A 43 45.42 3.45 4.18
CA PRO A 43 44.50 3.68 3.07
C PRO A 43 45.18 3.39 1.72
N SER A 44 44.49 2.70 0.82
CA SER A 44 44.92 2.49 -0.58
C SER A 44 44.11 3.35 -1.55
N LYS A 45 44.87 4.06 -2.40
CA LYS A 45 44.47 4.96 -3.48
C LYS A 45 43.61 4.28 -4.55
N LEU A 46 42.70 5.04 -5.19
CA LEU A 46 42.34 4.85 -6.60
C LEU A 46 41.96 6.19 -7.24
N GLU A 47 42.46 6.37 -8.44
CA GLU A 47 42.69 7.65 -9.15
C GLU A 47 41.47 8.15 -9.94
N LYS A 48 41.41 9.46 -10.10
CA LYS A 48 40.51 10.19 -11.03
C LYS A 48 41.13 10.22 -12.43
N SER A 49 40.34 9.94 -13.46
CA SER A 49 40.66 10.24 -14.86
C SER A 49 39.75 11.35 -15.39
N ILE A 50 40.36 12.52 -15.66
CA ILE A 50 39.79 13.66 -16.37
C ILE A 50 40.21 13.54 -17.83
N TRP A 51 39.28 13.65 -18.77
CA TRP A 51 39.59 13.86 -20.19
C TRP A 51 39.09 15.25 -20.62
N VAL A 52 40.06 16.07 -21.06
CA VAL A 52 39.89 17.37 -21.71
C VAL A 52 40.10 17.15 -23.20
N SER A 53 39.27 17.75 -24.05
CA SER A 53 39.60 17.96 -25.47
C SER A 53 39.35 19.43 -25.86
N HIS A 54 40.28 19.95 -26.65
CA HIS A 54 40.46 21.34 -27.05
C HIS A 54 39.66 21.72 -28.32
N ARG A 55 39.05 22.93 -28.29
CA ARG A 55 39.07 24.09 -29.25
C ARG A 55 38.90 23.86 -30.79
N PRO A 56 38.53 24.88 -31.61
CA PRO A 56 38.57 26.33 -31.36
C PRO A 56 37.35 27.17 -31.82
N SER A 57 37.39 28.42 -31.34
CA SER A 57 36.60 29.61 -31.69
C SER A 57 36.86 30.16 -33.10
N ILE A 58 35.82 30.69 -33.75
CA ILE A 58 35.92 31.66 -34.85
C ILE A 58 35.09 32.90 -34.48
N PHE A 59 35.75 34.05 -34.50
CA PHE A 59 35.18 35.39 -34.44
C PHE A 59 34.70 35.82 -35.83
N GLY A 60 33.57 36.52 -35.89
CA GLY A 60 33.11 37.23 -37.08
C GLY A 60 32.21 38.40 -36.69
N CYS A 61 32.76 39.61 -36.72
CA CYS A 61 32.07 40.88 -36.51
C CYS A 61 31.45 41.35 -37.84
N GLY A 62 30.21 41.84 -37.81
CA GLY A 62 29.53 42.46 -38.95
C GLY A 62 28.47 43.45 -38.46
N SER A 63 28.58 44.69 -38.92
CA SER A 63 27.95 45.91 -38.41
C SER A 63 26.56 46.21 -38.99
N THR A 64 25.79 46.98 -38.20
CA THR A 64 24.79 48.02 -38.59
C THR A 64 23.56 47.63 -39.42
N ASN A 65 22.36 47.79 -38.84
CA ASN A 65 21.52 48.97 -39.09
C ASN A 65 20.32 49.03 -38.13
N ALA A 66 20.09 50.22 -37.58
CA ALA A 66 18.92 50.55 -36.82
C ALA A 66 17.74 50.84 -37.76
N THR A 67 16.58 50.23 -37.48
CA THR A 67 15.27 50.72 -37.91
C THR A 67 14.32 50.57 -36.74
N SER A 68 14.00 51.72 -36.16
CA SER A 68 12.94 51.93 -35.20
C SER A 68 11.59 51.58 -35.80
N VAL A 69 10.87 50.67 -35.15
CA VAL A 69 9.41 50.56 -35.26
C VAL A 69 8.88 50.45 -33.84
N GLU A 70 8.26 51.54 -33.36
CA GLU A 70 7.36 51.48 -32.21
C GLU A 70 6.15 50.64 -32.61
N ALA A 71 5.90 49.57 -31.87
CA ALA A 71 4.64 48.85 -31.93
C ALA A 71 4.33 48.27 -30.55
N GLY A 72 3.28 48.82 -29.93
CA GLY A 72 2.28 48.06 -29.19
C GLY A 72 2.73 47.38 -27.89
N VAL A 73 2.33 47.99 -26.77
CA VAL A 73 2.06 47.28 -25.53
C VAL A 73 1.07 46.14 -25.84
N SER A 74 1.51 44.89 -25.79
CA SER A 74 0.66 43.70 -25.82
C SER A 74 1.39 42.49 -25.24
N ALA A 75 0.97 42.10 -24.02
CA ALA A 75 1.00 40.76 -23.42
C ALA A 75 2.21 39.84 -23.72
N VAL A 76 3.23 39.91 -22.86
CA VAL A 76 4.32 38.93 -22.67
C VAL A 76 4.54 38.94 -21.15
N SER A 77 4.54 37.88 -20.33
CA SER A 77 4.69 36.43 -20.53
C SER A 77 4.25 35.70 -19.25
N THR A 78 2.99 35.29 -19.09
CA THR A 78 2.61 34.42 -17.96
C THR A 78 3.16 33.00 -18.08
N GLY A 79 3.53 32.58 -19.30
CA GLY A 79 4.02 31.22 -19.57
C GLY A 79 5.48 30.96 -19.20
N THR A 80 6.30 31.97 -18.89
CA THR A 80 7.72 31.75 -18.53
C THR A 80 7.89 31.50 -17.03
N ALA A 81 7.24 32.31 -16.17
CA ALA A 81 7.31 32.14 -14.73
C ALA A 81 6.62 30.84 -14.26
N GLU A 82 5.49 30.48 -14.87
CA GLU A 82 4.79 29.23 -14.58
C GLU A 82 5.63 28.00 -14.95
N ASN A 83 6.26 28.01 -16.13
CA ASN A 83 7.15 26.92 -16.54
C ASN A 83 8.39 26.80 -15.66
N ASP A 84 8.95 27.91 -15.17
CA ASP A 84 10.08 27.87 -14.24
C ASP A 84 9.70 27.20 -12.91
N VAL A 85 8.51 27.52 -12.38
CA VAL A 85 7.98 26.90 -11.16
C VAL A 85 7.68 25.41 -11.39
N LEU A 86 7.02 25.05 -12.49
CA LEU A 86 6.74 23.65 -12.83
C LEU A 86 8.04 22.84 -13.03
N LYS A 87 9.06 23.43 -13.66
CA LYS A 87 10.36 22.77 -13.85
C LYS A 87 11.15 22.61 -12.56
N ALA A 88 10.97 23.53 -11.60
CA ALA A 88 11.52 23.37 -10.27
C ALA A 88 10.79 22.22 -9.57
N LEU A 89 9.45 22.26 -9.53
CA LEU A 89 8.62 21.24 -8.90
C LEU A 89 8.81 19.83 -9.50
N SER A 90 9.14 19.70 -10.79
CA SER A 90 9.41 18.39 -11.41
C SER A 90 10.70 17.71 -10.91
N GLN A 91 11.53 18.38 -10.11
CA GLN A 91 12.67 17.74 -9.42
C GLN A 91 12.22 16.88 -8.23
N ILE A 92 11.00 17.10 -7.76
CA ILE A 92 10.44 16.36 -6.63
C ILE A 92 9.81 15.09 -7.20
N ILE A 93 10.52 13.98 -7.00
CA ILE A 93 10.05 12.65 -7.36
C ILE A 93 9.16 12.12 -6.24
N ASP A 94 7.97 11.67 -6.60
CA ASP A 94 7.11 10.95 -5.70
C ASP A 94 7.70 9.54 -5.48
N PRO A 95 8.04 9.16 -4.23
CA PRO A 95 8.67 7.87 -3.94
C PRO A 95 7.73 6.68 -4.18
N ASP A 96 6.41 6.91 -4.20
CA ASP A 96 5.42 5.88 -4.41
C ASP A 96 5.34 5.56 -5.92
N PHE A 97 5.29 6.58 -6.77
CA PHE A 97 5.12 6.42 -8.22
C PHE A 97 6.44 6.35 -9.01
N GLY A 98 7.54 6.87 -8.46
CA GLY A 98 8.84 6.95 -9.13
C GLY A 98 8.88 7.99 -10.26
N THR A 99 7.87 8.85 -10.33
CA THR A 99 7.72 9.94 -11.31
C THR A 99 7.56 11.28 -10.59
N ASP A 100 7.78 12.37 -11.29
CA ASP A 100 7.72 13.70 -10.70
C ASP A 100 6.29 14.16 -10.38
N ILE A 101 6.15 15.02 -9.36
CA ILE A 101 4.84 15.52 -8.88
C ILE A 101 4.05 16.32 -9.93
N VAL A 102 4.71 16.87 -10.95
CA VAL A 102 4.07 17.62 -12.03
C VAL A 102 3.47 16.66 -13.04
N SER A 103 4.22 15.65 -13.47
CA SER A 103 3.73 14.56 -14.33
C SER A 103 2.62 13.76 -13.65
N CYS A 104 2.69 13.57 -12.33
CA CYS A 104 1.60 12.98 -11.53
C CYS A 104 0.37 13.90 -11.43
N GLY A 105 0.47 15.16 -11.86
CA GLY A 105 -0.62 16.12 -11.88
C GLY A 105 -1.07 16.63 -10.52
N PHE A 106 -0.21 16.52 -9.49
CA PHE A 106 -0.54 16.90 -8.10
C PHE A 106 -0.57 18.41 -7.88
N VAL A 107 0.11 19.18 -8.73
CA VAL A 107 0.11 20.64 -8.64
C VAL A 107 -1.18 21.19 -9.23
N LYS A 108 -2.01 21.82 -8.39
CA LYS A 108 -3.28 22.46 -8.73
C LYS A 108 -3.30 23.91 -8.28
N ASP A 109 -4.23 24.69 -8.83
CA ASP A 109 -4.57 26.05 -8.39
C ASP A 109 -3.34 26.96 -8.22
N MET A 110 -2.43 26.91 -9.19
CA MET A 110 -1.21 27.70 -9.18
C MET A 110 -1.52 29.17 -9.50
N GLN A 111 -1.08 30.04 -8.61
CA GLN A 111 -1.17 31.50 -8.75
C GLN A 111 0.21 32.09 -8.52
N ILE A 112 0.63 32.93 -9.46
CA ILE A 112 1.95 33.56 -9.45
C ILE A 112 1.74 35.07 -9.49
N ASN A 113 2.32 35.77 -8.53
CA ASN A 113 2.38 37.22 -8.51
C ASN A 113 3.82 37.68 -8.68
N GLU A 114 4.22 37.90 -9.94
CA GLU A 114 5.58 38.32 -10.31
C GLU A 114 5.99 39.66 -9.68
N ALA A 115 5.04 40.58 -9.46
CA ALA A 115 5.33 41.91 -8.91
C ALA A 115 5.75 41.86 -7.43
N LEU A 116 5.28 40.86 -6.68
CA LEU A 116 5.62 40.65 -5.27
C LEU A 116 6.60 39.48 -5.07
N GLY A 117 6.84 38.68 -6.11
CA GLY A 117 7.61 37.44 -6.02
C GLY A 117 6.91 36.38 -5.16
N GLU A 118 5.58 36.36 -5.14
CA GLU A 118 4.80 35.40 -4.35
C GLU A 118 4.26 34.28 -5.25
N VAL A 119 4.46 33.03 -4.83
CA VAL A 119 3.94 31.85 -5.52
C VAL A 119 3.06 31.07 -4.56
N SER A 120 1.82 30.80 -4.96
CA SER A 120 0.91 29.93 -4.20
C SER A 120 0.35 28.84 -5.08
N PHE A 121 0.37 27.61 -4.59
CA PHE A 121 -0.21 26.47 -5.30
C PHE A 121 -0.72 25.46 -4.28
N ARG A 122 -1.64 24.61 -4.76
CA ARG A 122 -2.19 23.52 -3.99
C ARG A 122 -1.52 22.22 -4.45
N LEU A 123 -0.90 21.51 -3.52
CA LEU A 123 -0.43 20.14 -3.75
C LEU A 123 -1.56 19.19 -3.36
N GLU A 124 -2.16 18.55 -4.35
CA GLU A 124 -3.26 17.60 -4.21
C GLU A 124 -2.71 16.18 -4.28
N LEU A 125 -2.54 15.55 -3.11
CA LEU A 125 -2.07 14.17 -3.00
C LEU A 125 -3.19 13.18 -3.34
N THR A 126 -2.80 11.98 -3.77
CA THR A 126 -3.71 10.89 -4.15
C THR A 126 -4.52 10.32 -2.99
N THR A 127 -3.99 10.43 -1.76
CA THR A 127 -4.63 9.89 -0.55
C THR A 127 -4.42 10.79 0.67
N PRO A 128 -5.42 10.96 1.54
CA PRO A 128 -5.29 11.77 2.76
C PRO A 128 -4.33 11.19 3.80
N ALA A 129 -4.16 9.86 3.83
CA ALA A 129 -3.21 9.16 4.71
C ALA A 129 -1.79 9.08 4.15
N CYS A 130 -1.40 9.98 3.24
CA CYS A 130 -0.05 9.96 2.67
C CYS A 130 0.97 10.36 3.76
N PRO A 131 1.87 9.44 4.18
CA PRO A 131 2.79 9.66 5.31
C PRO A 131 3.88 10.69 5.01
N ILE A 132 4.04 11.07 3.74
CA ILE A 132 5.11 11.94 3.22
C ILE A 132 4.61 13.37 2.95
N LYS A 133 3.40 13.73 3.43
CA LYS A 133 2.83 15.07 3.25
C LYS A 133 3.78 16.19 3.71
N ASP A 134 4.36 16.05 4.91
CA ASP A 134 5.26 17.05 5.49
C ASP A 134 6.57 17.15 4.69
N MET A 135 7.09 16.02 4.20
CA MET A 135 8.27 15.99 3.35
C MET A 135 8.03 16.72 2.03
N PHE A 136 6.87 16.50 1.39
CA PHE A 136 6.51 17.19 0.15
C PHE A 136 6.36 18.69 0.36
N GLU A 137 5.71 19.11 1.45
CA GLU A 137 5.55 20.53 1.76
C GLU A 137 6.91 21.21 1.97
N GLN A 138 7.83 20.57 2.71
CA GLN A 138 9.18 21.09 2.94
C GLN A 138 9.97 21.19 1.63
N ARG A 139 10.02 20.11 0.84
CA ARG A 139 10.77 20.10 -0.42
C ARG A 139 10.18 21.06 -1.45
N ALA A 140 8.85 21.16 -1.55
CA ALA A 140 8.19 22.09 -2.46
C ALA A 140 8.53 23.54 -2.10
N ASN A 141 8.54 23.89 -0.82
CA ASN A 141 8.99 25.20 -0.37
C ASN A 141 10.47 25.45 -0.71
N GLU A 142 11.36 24.50 -0.42
CA GLU A 142 12.80 24.63 -0.69
C GLU A 142 13.10 24.85 -2.17
N VAL A 143 12.49 24.03 -3.03
CA VAL A 143 12.76 24.03 -4.48
C VAL A 143 12.19 25.26 -5.16
N VAL A 144 11.01 25.75 -4.73
CA VAL A 144 10.40 26.95 -5.31
C VAL A 144 11.05 28.24 -4.78
N LEU A 145 11.51 28.27 -3.52
CA LEU A 145 12.29 29.40 -2.97
C LEU A 145 13.68 29.54 -3.60
N ALA A 146 14.23 28.48 -4.20
CA ALA A 146 15.51 28.55 -4.90
C ALA A 146 15.45 29.34 -6.22
N ILE A 147 14.25 29.69 -6.70
CA ILE A 147 14.06 30.46 -7.93
C ILE A 147 14.38 31.95 -7.65
N PRO A 148 15.26 32.61 -8.44
CA PRO A 148 15.80 33.94 -8.12
C PRO A 148 14.78 35.07 -7.91
N TRP A 149 13.59 34.96 -8.49
CA TRP A 149 12.54 35.98 -8.41
C TRP A 149 11.46 35.68 -7.34
N VAL A 150 11.55 34.53 -6.66
CA VAL A 150 10.57 34.10 -5.65
C VAL A 150 11.03 34.54 -4.26
N ASN A 151 10.20 35.33 -3.58
CA ASN A 151 10.43 35.80 -2.21
C ASN A 151 9.64 35.01 -1.17
N LYS A 152 8.49 34.46 -1.55
CA LYS A 152 7.58 33.78 -0.64
C LYS A 152 6.78 32.70 -1.34
N VAL A 153 6.65 31.56 -0.70
CA VAL A 153 5.90 30.40 -1.19
C VAL A 153 4.80 30.07 -0.19
N ASN A 154 3.59 29.83 -0.70
CA ASN A 154 2.48 29.34 0.10
C ASN A 154 1.96 28.03 -0.50
N VAL A 155 2.32 26.91 0.14
CA VAL A 155 1.90 25.57 -0.28
C VAL A 155 0.67 25.17 0.51
N THR A 156 -0.45 24.96 -0.17
CA THR A 156 -1.63 24.37 0.47
C THR A 156 -1.66 22.88 0.17
N MET A 157 -1.48 22.05 1.20
CA MET A 157 -1.60 20.61 1.04
C MET A 157 -3.08 20.18 1.12
N SER A 158 -3.53 19.47 0.10
CA SER A 158 -4.87 18.84 0.05
C SER A 158 -4.73 17.40 -0.39
N ALA A 159 -5.77 16.60 -0.19
CA ALA A 159 -5.85 15.26 -0.73
C ALA A 159 -7.17 15.11 -1.46
N GLN A 160 -7.16 14.42 -2.60
CA GLN A 160 -8.38 14.06 -3.28
C GLN A 160 -8.97 12.81 -2.62
N PRO A 161 -10.21 12.85 -2.10
CA PRO A 161 -10.91 11.64 -1.73
C PRO A 161 -11.15 10.84 -3.01
N ALA A 162 -10.56 9.66 -3.02
CA ALA A 162 -10.40 8.88 -4.21
C ALA A 162 -11.78 8.33 -4.66
N ARG A 163 -12.34 8.81 -5.77
CA ARG A 163 -13.66 8.32 -6.25
C ARG A 163 -13.58 6.81 -6.55
N PRO A 164 -14.58 6.00 -6.18
CA PRO A 164 -14.56 4.58 -6.47
C PRO A 164 -14.58 4.34 -7.98
N ILE A 165 -13.69 3.47 -8.45
CA ILE A 165 -13.49 3.13 -9.88
C ILE A 165 -14.78 2.58 -10.51
N PHE A 166 -15.73 2.10 -9.70
CA PHE A 166 -17.00 1.49 -10.12
C PHE A 166 -18.25 2.07 -9.45
N ALA A 167 -18.25 3.37 -9.09
CA ALA A 167 -19.33 3.98 -8.28
C ALA A 167 -20.77 3.71 -8.77
N GLU A 168 -21.01 3.63 -10.09
CA GLU A 168 -22.36 3.49 -10.66
C GLU A 168 -22.97 2.08 -10.56
N GLN A 169 -22.16 1.04 -10.33
CA GLN A 169 -22.62 -0.36 -10.26
C GLN A 169 -22.64 -0.92 -8.83
N LEU A 170 -22.28 -0.09 -7.84
CA LEU A 170 -22.12 -0.55 -6.47
C LEU A 170 -23.37 -0.30 -5.63
N PRO A 171 -23.64 -1.15 -4.63
CA PRO A 171 -24.68 -0.90 -3.64
C PRO A 171 -24.46 0.46 -2.96
N GLU A 172 -25.54 1.18 -2.66
CA GLU A 172 -25.52 2.57 -2.17
C GLU A 172 -24.55 2.78 -0.99
N GLY A 173 -24.51 1.83 -0.04
CA GLY A 173 -23.60 1.89 1.12
C GLY A 173 -22.11 1.87 0.78
N LEU A 174 -21.73 1.33 -0.39
CA LEU A 174 -20.32 1.19 -0.81
C LEU A 174 -19.88 2.25 -1.84
N GLN A 175 -20.81 3.01 -2.43
CA GLN A 175 -20.52 3.98 -3.49
C GLN A 175 -19.63 5.15 -3.05
N LYS A 176 -19.52 5.41 -1.75
CA LYS A 176 -18.74 6.52 -1.18
C LYS A 176 -17.43 6.07 -0.54
N ILE A 177 -17.04 4.81 -0.78
CA ILE A 177 -15.84 4.21 -0.22
C ILE A 177 -14.75 4.19 -1.28
N SER A 178 -13.62 4.80 -0.95
CA SER A 178 -12.50 4.97 -1.87
C SER A 178 -11.76 3.66 -2.14
N ASN A 179 -11.39 2.93 -1.09
CA ASN A 179 -10.68 1.65 -1.15
C ASN A 179 -11.31 0.64 -0.19
N ILE A 180 -11.45 -0.61 -0.63
CA ILE A 180 -11.89 -1.71 0.23
C ILE A 180 -10.74 -2.72 0.33
N VAL A 181 -10.23 -2.93 1.54
CA VAL A 181 -9.09 -3.80 1.80
C VAL A 181 -9.56 -5.03 2.58
N ALA A 182 -9.41 -6.21 1.99
CA ALA A 182 -9.71 -7.47 2.67
C ALA A 182 -8.51 -7.94 3.49
N VAL A 183 -8.74 -8.23 4.78
CA VAL A 183 -7.77 -8.92 5.63
C VAL A 183 -8.23 -10.36 5.78
N SER A 184 -7.46 -11.29 5.21
CA SER A 184 -7.85 -12.69 5.12
C SER A 184 -6.79 -13.62 5.68
N SER A 185 -7.24 -14.76 6.20
CA SER A 185 -6.38 -15.86 6.60
C SER A 185 -6.98 -17.16 6.15
N CYS A 186 -6.11 -18.06 5.71
CA CYS A 186 -6.53 -19.38 5.23
C CYS A 186 -6.61 -20.42 6.36
N LYS A 187 -6.28 -20.02 7.60
CA LYS A 187 -6.43 -20.78 8.85
C LYS A 187 -7.08 -19.91 9.93
N GLY A 188 -7.81 -20.56 10.85
CA GLY A 188 -8.30 -19.94 12.08
C GLY A 188 -7.18 -19.78 13.12
N GLY A 189 -7.29 -18.77 13.99
CA GLY A 189 -6.39 -18.58 15.14
C GLY A 189 -5.02 -17.94 14.82
N VAL A 190 -4.78 -17.48 13.59
CA VAL A 190 -3.51 -16.82 13.21
C VAL A 190 -3.42 -15.35 13.62
N GLY A 191 -4.47 -14.77 14.23
CA GLY A 191 -4.53 -13.36 14.60
C GLY A 191 -4.99 -12.41 13.48
N LYS A 192 -5.77 -12.91 12.51
CA LYS A 192 -6.37 -12.12 11.42
C LYS A 192 -7.12 -10.88 11.92
N SER A 193 -8.02 -11.05 12.88
CA SER A 193 -8.80 -9.95 13.46
C SER A 193 -7.92 -8.94 14.20
N THR A 194 -6.86 -9.41 14.87
CA THR A 194 -5.84 -8.55 15.48
C THR A 194 -5.16 -7.66 14.44
N VAL A 195 -4.77 -8.22 13.30
CA VAL A 195 -4.18 -7.46 12.20
C VAL A 195 -5.20 -6.49 11.59
N ALA A 196 -6.44 -6.93 11.35
CA ALA A 196 -7.49 -6.12 10.74
C ALA A 196 -7.82 -4.87 11.59
N VAL A 197 -8.02 -5.06 12.89
CA VAL A 197 -8.32 -3.98 13.84
C VAL A 197 -7.15 -3.00 13.90
N ASN A 198 -5.94 -3.47 14.18
CA ASN A 198 -4.79 -2.58 14.31
C ASN A 198 -4.45 -1.87 12.99
N LEU A 199 -4.62 -2.52 11.83
CA LEU A 199 -4.49 -1.87 10.53
C LEU A 199 -5.51 -0.73 10.35
N ALA A 200 -6.78 -0.96 10.68
CA ALA A 200 -7.82 0.07 10.58
C ALA A 200 -7.50 1.30 11.45
N TYR A 201 -7.08 1.07 12.70
CA TYR A 201 -6.68 2.15 13.61
C TYR A 201 -5.39 2.84 13.20
N THR A 202 -4.47 2.12 12.57
CA THR A 202 -3.25 2.72 12.00
C THR A 202 -3.59 3.67 10.86
N LEU A 203 -4.41 3.23 9.91
CA LEU A 203 -4.85 4.07 8.79
C LEU A 203 -5.60 5.32 9.30
N ALA A 204 -6.42 5.17 10.35
CA ALA A 204 -7.08 6.31 11.00
C ALA A 204 -6.09 7.25 11.69
N GLY A 205 -5.07 6.71 12.38
CA GLY A 205 -3.97 7.47 12.96
C GLY A 205 -3.13 8.23 11.93
N MET A 206 -3.06 7.73 10.69
CA MET A 206 -2.46 8.41 9.55
C MET A 206 -3.36 9.50 8.94
N GLY A 207 -4.59 9.68 9.45
CA GLY A 207 -5.52 10.73 9.03
C GLY A 207 -6.56 10.32 7.97
N ALA A 208 -6.69 9.03 7.65
CA ALA A 208 -7.77 8.55 6.78
C ALA A 208 -9.11 8.45 7.51
N ARG A 209 -10.21 8.60 6.76
CA ARG A 209 -11.55 8.20 7.21
C ARG A 209 -11.69 6.69 7.04
N VAL A 210 -11.79 5.96 8.14
CA VAL A 210 -11.72 4.49 8.14
C VAL A 210 -12.99 3.87 8.70
N GLY A 211 -13.44 2.81 8.03
CA GLY A 211 -14.38 1.84 8.58
C GLY A 211 -13.75 0.46 8.71
N ILE A 212 -14.22 -0.34 9.66
CA ILE A 212 -13.93 -1.77 9.76
C ILE A 212 -15.24 -2.56 9.83
N PHE A 213 -15.30 -3.61 9.01
CA PHE A 213 -16.41 -4.55 8.96
C PHE A 213 -15.93 -5.95 9.35
N ASP A 214 -16.52 -6.50 10.40
CA ASP A 214 -16.30 -7.87 10.85
C ASP A 214 -17.26 -8.82 10.13
N ALA A 215 -16.72 -9.57 9.17
CA ALA A 215 -17.46 -10.54 8.38
C ALA A 215 -17.40 -11.96 8.99
N ASP A 216 -16.74 -12.16 10.14
CA ASP A 216 -16.71 -13.44 10.84
C ASP A 216 -17.92 -13.60 11.76
N VAL A 217 -19.04 -14.03 11.19
CA VAL A 217 -20.32 -14.20 11.91
C VAL A 217 -20.26 -15.31 12.97
N TYR A 218 -19.41 -16.33 12.81
CA TYR A 218 -19.35 -17.46 13.74
C TYR A 218 -18.44 -17.19 14.95
N GLY A 219 -17.42 -16.36 14.77
CA GLY A 219 -16.48 -15.97 15.81
C GLY A 219 -16.16 -14.47 15.78
N PRO A 220 -17.17 -13.58 15.93
CA PRO A 220 -16.94 -12.15 15.83
C PRO A 220 -15.97 -11.71 16.93
N SER A 221 -14.83 -11.18 16.51
CA SER A 221 -13.75 -10.77 17.42
C SER A 221 -13.79 -9.27 17.68
N LEU A 222 -14.32 -8.49 16.74
CA LEU A 222 -14.35 -7.03 16.83
C LEU A 222 -15.00 -6.51 18.12
N PRO A 223 -16.17 -7.01 18.59
CA PRO A 223 -16.82 -6.49 19.80
C PRO A 223 -16.03 -6.69 21.10
N THR A 224 -15.06 -7.61 21.11
CA THR A 224 -14.17 -7.85 22.25
C THR A 224 -12.94 -6.94 22.16
N MET A 225 -12.41 -6.77 20.94
CA MET A 225 -11.18 -6.01 20.67
C MET A 225 -11.36 -4.50 20.76
N VAL A 226 -12.58 -3.99 20.61
CA VAL A 226 -12.92 -2.58 20.78
C VAL A 226 -14.09 -2.42 21.73
N SER A 227 -14.06 -1.37 22.56
CA SER A 227 -15.08 -1.08 23.57
C SER A 227 -15.79 0.26 23.33
N PRO A 228 -16.63 0.36 22.28
CA PRO A 228 -17.49 1.53 22.09
C PRO A 228 -18.52 1.67 23.22
N GLU A 229 -18.99 2.90 23.44
CA GLU A 229 -20.05 3.21 24.42
C GLU A 229 -21.36 2.49 24.06
N ASN A 230 -21.70 2.47 22.77
CA ASN A 230 -22.83 1.74 22.25
C ASN A 230 -22.35 0.47 21.55
N ARG A 231 -22.82 -0.70 22.01
CA ARG A 231 -22.44 -2.01 21.47
C ARG A 231 -23.56 -2.69 20.68
N LEU A 232 -24.60 -1.93 20.32
CA LEU A 232 -25.74 -2.42 19.57
C LEU A 232 -25.77 -1.82 18.16
N LEU A 233 -26.13 -2.65 17.17
CA LEU A 233 -26.45 -2.16 15.84
C LEU A 233 -27.74 -1.35 15.90
N GLU A 234 -27.65 -0.08 15.55
CA GLU A 234 -28.82 0.79 15.43
C GLU A 234 -29.32 0.80 13.99
N MET A 235 -30.64 0.73 13.83
CA MET A 235 -31.27 0.93 12.54
C MET A 235 -31.82 2.34 12.46
N ASN A 236 -31.56 3.00 11.33
CA ASN A 236 -32.23 4.25 10.98
C ASN A 236 -33.72 3.95 10.74
N PRO A 237 -34.64 4.54 11.53
CA PRO A 237 -36.06 4.22 11.45
C PRO A 237 -36.71 4.65 10.13
N GLU A 238 -36.14 5.67 9.45
CA GLU A 238 -36.68 6.21 8.20
C GLU A 238 -36.13 5.47 6.98
N LYS A 239 -34.81 5.31 6.92
CA LYS A 239 -34.12 4.73 5.76
C LYS A 239 -33.99 3.21 5.81
N ARG A 240 -34.27 2.58 6.96
CA ARG A 240 -34.05 1.15 7.24
C ARG A 240 -32.62 0.67 6.99
N THR A 241 -31.68 1.60 7.08
CA THR A 241 -30.24 1.39 6.98
C THR A 241 -29.64 1.17 8.36
N ILE A 242 -28.43 0.62 8.41
CA ILE A 242 -27.69 0.40 9.65
C ILE A 242 -26.80 1.61 9.91
N ILE A 243 -26.85 2.16 11.11
CA ILE A 243 -25.96 3.22 11.56
C ILE A 243 -24.72 2.54 12.15
N PRO A 244 -23.52 2.76 11.59
CA PRO A 244 -22.32 2.14 12.13
C PRO A 244 -21.97 2.76 13.49
N THR A 245 -21.50 1.92 14.40
CA THR A 245 -20.95 2.38 15.69
C THR A 245 -19.62 3.10 15.45
N GLU A 246 -19.28 4.09 16.26
CA GLU A 246 -17.98 4.77 16.15
C GLU A 246 -17.15 4.56 17.43
N TYR A 247 -15.85 4.29 17.26
CA TYR A 247 -14.90 4.23 18.37
C TYR A 247 -13.55 4.80 17.94
N LEU A 248 -13.09 5.84 18.64
CA LEU A 248 -11.82 6.54 18.37
C LEU A 248 -11.67 6.96 16.89
N GLY A 249 -12.75 7.49 16.29
CA GLY A 249 -12.75 7.98 14.90
C GLY A 249 -12.86 6.89 13.83
N VAL A 250 -13.03 5.62 14.20
CA VAL A 250 -13.23 4.51 13.26
C VAL A 250 -14.67 4.01 13.33
N LYS A 251 -15.30 3.87 12.16
CA LYS A 251 -16.65 3.28 12.03
C LYS A 251 -16.58 1.76 12.10
N LEU A 252 -17.47 1.15 12.89
CA LEU A 252 -17.46 -0.26 13.23
C LEU A 252 -18.81 -0.89 12.86
N VAL A 253 -18.76 -2.03 12.17
CA VAL A 253 -19.92 -2.93 12.03
C VAL A 253 -19.46 -4.36 12.26
N SER A 254 -20.18 -5.07 13.13
CA SER A 254 -20.01 -6.51 13.36
C SER A 254 -21.36 -7.13 13.63
N PHE A 255 -21.55 -8.37 13.18
CA PHE A 255 -22.70 -9.16 13.59
C PHE A 255 -22.77 -9.34 15.12
N GLY A 256 -21.62 -9.32 15.81
CA GLY A 256 -21.58 -9.44 17.27
C GLY A 256 -22.20 -8.23 18.00
N PHE A 257 -22.46 -7.11 17.32
CA PHE A 257 -23.24 -5.99 17.85
C PHE A 257 -24.76 -6.15 17.67
N SER A 258 -25.25 -7.21 17.01
CA SER A 258 -26.70 -7.39 16.78
C SER A 258 -27.51 -7.72 18.05
N GLY A 259 -26.84 -7.94 19.20
CA GLY A 259 -27.49 -8.28 20.48
C GLY A 259 -28.14 -9.67 20.51
N GLN A 260 -28.23 -10.36 19.37
CA GLN A 260 -28.71 -11.73 19.29
C GLN A 260 -27.54 -12.66 19.60
N GLY A 261 -27.65 -13.44 20.70
CA GLY A 261 -26.63 -14.42 21.06
C GLY A 261 -26.29 -15.35 19.88
N ARG A 262 -25.06 -15.89 19.85
CA ARG A 262 -24.46 -16.70 18.76
C ARG A 262 -25.50 -17.54 18.00
N ALA A 263 -26.12 -16.95 16.98
CA ALA A 263 -27.17 -17.61 16.24
C ALA A 263 -26.53 -18.68 15.34
N ILE A 264 -26.91 -19.94 15.51
CA ILE A 264 -26.45 -21.01 14.62
C ILE A 264 -27.19 -20.86 13.30
N MET A 265 -26.60 -20.10 12.38
CA MET A 265 -27.16 -19.83 11.06
C MET A 265 -26.62 -20.83 10.03
N ARG A 266 -27.44 -21.20 9.04
CA ARG A 266 -27.01 -22.00 7.88
C ARG A 266 -26.23 -21.10 6.91
N GLY A 267 -25.19 -21.65 6.25
CA GLY A 267 -24.25 -20.89 5.38
C GLY A 267 -24.88 -19.86 4.42
N PRO A 268 -25.91 -20.19 3.63
CA PRO A 268 -26.56 -19.22 2.74
C PRO A 268 -27.20 -18.03 3.45
N MET A 269 -27.72 -18.24 4.67
CA MET A 269 -28.26 -17.14 5.49
C MET A 269 -27.15 -16.23 6.01
N VAL A 270 -25.98 -16.79 6.30
CA VAL A 270 -24.80 -16.02 6.74
C VAL A 270 -24.32 -15.09 5.63
N SER A 271 -24.16 -15.59 4.41
CA SER A 271 -23.80 -14.75 3.26
C SER A 271 -24.82 -13.63 3.03
N GLY A 272 -26.12 -13.92 3.18
CA GLY A 272 -27.19 -12.92 3.07
C GLY A 272 -27.10 -11.82 4.14
N VAL A 273 -26.87 -12.19 5.40
CA VAL A 273 -26.70 -11.22 6.50
C VAL A 273 -25.46 -10.37 6.29
N ILE A 274 -24.32 -10.98 5.96
CA ILE A 274 -23.08 -10.23 5.71
C ILE A 274 -23.28 -9.24 4.57
N ASN A 275 -23.90 -9.67 3.47
CA ASN A 275 -24.22 -8.79 2.34
C ASN A 275 -25.13 -7.61 2.78
N GLN A 276 -26.18 -7.89 3.55
CA GLN A 276 -27.06 -6.86 4.08
C GLN A 276 -26.28 -5.87 4.97
N LEU A 277 -25.55 -6.36 5.98
CA LEU A 277 -24.76 -5.51 6.87
C LEU A 277 -23.78 -4.64 6.10
N LEU A 278 -23.15 -5.16 5.05
CA LEU A 278 -22.16 -4.41 4.29
C LEU A 278 -22.78 -3.36 3.36
N THR A 279 -23.88 -3.71 2.68
CA THR A 279 -24.48 -2.88 1.62
C THR A 279 -25.53 -1.89 2.12
N THR A 280 -26.19 -2.17 3.24
CA THR A 280 -27.23 -1.31 3.83
C THR A 280 -26.72 -0.47 5.01
N THR A 281 -25.42 -0.48 5.30
CA THR A 281 -24.82 0.39 6.33
C THR A 281 -24.53 1.78 5.78
N GLU A 282 -24.81 2.81 6.58
CA GLU A 282 -24.46 4.20 6.30
C GLU A 282 -22.99 4.49 6.62
N TRP A 283 -22.09 3.89 5.85
CA TRP A 283 -20.64 4.10 6.00
C TRP A 283 -20.25 5.57 5.81
N GLY A 284 -21.02 6.34 5.04
CA GLY A 284 -20.67 7.71 4.66
C GLY A 284 -19.47 7.72 3.73
N GLU A 285 -18.70 8.81 3.75
CA GLU A 285 -17.47 8.91 2.96
C GLU A 285 -16.29 8.29 3.71
N LEU A 286 -15.69 7.26 3.13
CA LEU A 286 -14.53 6.56 3.68
C LEU A 286 -13.39 6.55 2.66
N ASP A 287 -12.17 6.70 3.16
CA ASP A 287 -10.95 6.51 2.38
C ASP A 287 -10.54 5.03 2.36
N TYR A 288 -10.80 4.31 3.46
CA TYR A 288 -10.57 2.87 3.57
C TYR A 288 -11.70 2.17 4.33
N LEU A 289 -12.17 1.06 3.78
CA LEU A 289 -12.97 0.07 4.50
C LEU A 289 -12.15 -1.22 4.65
N VAL A 290 -11.80 -1.56 5.89
CA VAL A 290 -11.11 -2.82 6.21
C VAL A 290 -12.14 -3.91 6.46
N ILE A 291 -12.07 -5.02 5.74
CA ILE A 291 -12.94 -6.17 5.94
C ILE A 291 -12.16 -7.28 6.64
N ASP A 292 -12.55 -7.61 7.86
CA ASP A 292 -12.07 -8.79 8.57
C ASP A 292 -12.80 -10.03 8.05
N MET A 293 -12.18 -10.73 7.09
CA MET A 293 -12.82 -11.85 6.39
C MET A 293 -13.04 -13.04 7.33
N PRO A 294 -14.05 -13.90 7.14
CA PRO A 294 -14.13 -15.17 7.87
C PRO A 294 -12.90 -16.04 7.57
N PRO A 295 -12.49 -16.99 8.43
CA PRO A 295 -11.30 -17.81 8.17
C PRO A 295 -11.51 -18.83 7.04
N GLY A 296 -10.41 -19.24 6.40
CA GLY A 296 -10.37 -20.32 5.41
C GLY A 296 -10.29 -19.83 3.97
N THR A 297 -10.80 -20.64 3.04
CA THR A 297 -11.01 -20.29 1.61
C THR A 297 -12.36 -20.84 1.13
N GLY A 298 -13.35 -20.82 2.02
CA GLY A 298 -14.68 -21.40 1.78
C GLY A 298 -15.62 -20.47 1.01
N ASP A 299 -16.82 -20.96 0.71
CA ASP A 299 -17.80 -20.27 -0.14
C ASP A 299 -18.20 -18.87 0.36
N ILE A 300 -18.15 -18.62 1.68
CA ILE A 300 -18.49 -17.30 2.26
C ILE A 300 -17.48 -16.24 1.80
N GLN A 301 -16.18 -16.56 1.79
CA GLN A 301 -15.16 -15.61 1.31
C GLN A 301 -15.31 -15.35 -0.19
N LEU A 302 -15.56 -16.39 -0.99
CA LEU A 302 -15.79 -16.25 -2.42
C LEU A 302 -17.02 -15.39 -2.71
N THR A 303 -18.12 -15.63 -1.99
CA THR A 303 -19.37 -14.85 -2.12
C THR A 303 -19.11 -13.39 -1.78
N LEU A 304 -18.38 -13.11 -0.69
CA LEU A 304 -18.00 -11.76 -0.30
C LEU A 304 -17.20 -11.04 -1.39
N CYS A 305 -16.20 -11.71 -1.96
CA CYS A 305 -15.38 -11.11 -3.01
C CYS A 305 -16.12 -10.91 -4.33
N GLN A 306 -17.21 -11.65 -4.57
CA GLN A 306 -18.06 -11.45 -5.76
C GLN A 306 -19.05 -10.28 -5.58
N VAL A 307 -19.49 -10.04 -4.35
CA VAL A 307 -20.43 -8.96 -4.01
C VAL A 307 -19.70 -7.63 -3.87
N VAL A 308 -18.46 -7.66 -3.37
CA VAL A 308 -17.71 -6.48 -2.96
C VAL A 308 -16.52 -6.24 -3.89
N PRO A 309 -16.37 -5.04 -4.47
CA PRO A 309 -15.23 -4.71 -5.32
C PRO A 309 -13.96 -4.47 -4.48
N LEU A 310 -13.34 -5.54 -4.01
CA LEU A 310 -12.12 -5.43 -3.21
C LEU A 310 -11.01 -4.76 -4.02
N THR A 311 -10.42 -3.71 -3.46
CA THR A 311 -9.28 -2.99 -4.07
C THR A 311 -7.99 -3.80 -3.91
N ALA A 312 -7.80 -4.39 -2.72
CA ALA A 312 -6.59 -5.14 -2.39
C ALA A 312 -6.87 -6.13 -1.25
N ALA A 313 -5.97 -7.10 -1.09
CA ALA A 313 -5.99 -8.07 -0.01
C ALA A 313 -4.66 -8.11 0.77
N VAL A 314 -4.76 -8.25 2.09
CA VAL A 314 -3.66 -8.53 3.02
C VAL A 314 -3.86 -9.93 3.58
N ILE A 315 -2.85 -10.80 3.43
CA ILE A 315 -2.90 -12.18 3.91
C ILE A 315 -2.20 -12.30 5.26
N VAL A 316 -2.89 -12.86 6.25
CA VAL A 316 -2.34 -13.11 7.59
C VAL A 316 -2.05 -14.60 7.74
N THR A 317 -0.84 -14.91 8.18
CA THR A 317 -0.34 -16.28 8.36
C THR A 317 0.57 -16.41 9.58
N THR A 318 1.14 -17.60 9.79
CA THR A 318 2.15 -17.87 10.81
C THR A 318 3.39 -18.50 10.18
N PRO A 319 4.57 -18.46 10.82
CA PRO A 319 5.83 -18.96 10.24
C PRO A 319 5.91 -20.46 9.97
N GLN A 320 4.88 -21.22 10.32
CA GLN A 320 4.89 -22.67 10.20
C GLN A 320 4.94 -23.06 8.72
N LYS A 321 5.79 -24.03 8.35
CA LYS A 321 5.87 -24.52 6.96
C LYS A 321 4.51 -24.91 6.38
N LEU A 322 3.64 -25.52 7.19
CA LEU A 322 2.29 -25.90 6.75
C LEU A 322 1.41 -24.69 6.43
N ALA A 323 1.65 -23.53 7.06
CA ALA A 323 0.91 -22.30 6.80
C ALA A 323 1.24 -21.68 5.44
N PHE A 324 2.38 -22.03 4.83
CA PHE A 324 2.72 -21.62 3.47
C PHE A 324 1.71 -22.11 2.42
N ILE A 325 1.25 -23.36 2.56
CA ILE A 325 0.23 -23.95 1.68
C ILE A 325 -1.06 -23.12 1.74
N ASP A 326 -1.39 -22.61 2.92
CA ASP A 326 -2.59 -21.81 3.13
C ASP A 326 -2.42 -20.41 2.52
N VAL A 327 -1.26 -19.77 2.65
CA VAL A 327 -0.93 -18.52 1.95
C VAL A 327 -1.09 -18.70 0.43
N ALA A 328 -0.52 -19.78 -0.12
CA ALA A 328 -0.62 -20.10 -1.54
C ALA A 328 -2.07 -20.24 -2.01
N LYS A 329 -2.92 -20.91 -1.22
CA LYS A 329 -4.36 -21.04 -1.50
C LYS A 329 -5.07 -19.68 -1.47
N GLY A 330 -4.78 -18.85 -0.48
CA GLY A 330 -5.35 -17.50 -0.33
C GLY A 330 -5.00 -16.59 -1.50
N VAL A 331 -3.71 -16.52 -1.86
CA VAL A 331 -3.24 -15.70 -2.99
C VAL A 331 -3.90 -16.12 -4.30
N ARG A 332 -4.04 -17.43 -4.55
CA ARG A 332 -4.73 -17.94 -5.74
C ARG A 332 -6.21 -17.61 -5.76
N MET A 333 -6.88 -17.69 -4.61
CA MET A 333 -8.30 -17.35 -4.49
C MET A 333 -8.52 -15.89 -4.92
N PHE A 334 -7.74 -14.96 -4.36
CA PHE A 334 -7.81 -13.55 -4.73
C PHE A 334 -7.38 -13.29 -6.17
N SER A 335 -6.37 -13.99 -6.68
CA SER A 335 -5.97 -13.91 -8.10
C SER A 335 -7.12 -14.31 -9.04
N LYS A 336 -7.84 -15.41 -8.76
CA LYS A 336 -9.02 -15.83 -9.53
C LYS A 336 -10.14 -14.79 -9.49
N LEU A 337 -10.26 -14.09 -8.38
CA LEU A 337 -11.22 -13.00 -8.16
C LEU A 337 -10.70 -11.64 -8.63
N LYS A 338 -9.49 -11.60 -9.22
CA LYS A 338 -8.85 -10.38 -9.75
C LYS A 338 -8.61 -9.32 -8.68
N VAL A 339 -8.36 -9.76 -7.45
CA VAL A 339 -8.01 -8.91 -6.32
C VAL A 339 -6.50 -9.04 -6.07
N PRO A 340 -5.73 -7.94 -6.13
CA PRO A 340 -4.30 -7.99 -5.88
C PRO A 340 -3.99 -8.23 -4.39
N CYS A 341 -3.11 -9.19 -4.10
CA CYS A 341 -2.58 -9.42 -2.76
C CYS A 341 -1.36 -8.53 -2.55
N ILE A 342 -1.50 -7.48 -1.74
CA ILE A 342 -0.49 -6.42 -1.63
C ILE A 342 0.53 -6.65 -0.52
N ALA A 343 0.18 -7.47 0.49
CA ALA A 343 1.07 -7.76 1.62
C ALA A 343 0.75 -9.10 2.26
N VAL A 344 1.76 -9.70 2.88
CA VAL A 344 1.63 -10.86 3.76
C VAL A 344 2.16 -10.50 5.15
N VAL A 345 1.38 -10.81 6.17
CA VAL A 345 1.73 -10.59 7.57
C VAL A 345 1.98 -11.95 8.23
N GLU A 346 3.24 -12.24 8.56
CA GLU A 346 3.65 -13.40 9.35
C GLU A 346 3.52 -13.05 10.85
N ASN A 347 2.37 -13.39 11.42
CA ASN A 347 2.09 -13.17 12.83
C ASN A 347 2.75 -14.24 13.71
N MET A 348 3.03 -13.89 14.97
CA MET A 348 3.64 -14.77 15.97
C MET A 348 5.03 -15.27 15.54
N CYS A 349 5.84 -14.42 14.90
CA CYS A 349 7.08 -14.87 14.26
C CYS A 349 8.22 -15.15 15.24
N HIS A 350 8.38 -14.29 16.24
CA HIS A 350 9.43 -14.43 17.25
C HIS A 350 9.01 -13.78 18.57
N PHE A 351 9.77 -14.05 19.62
CA PHE A 351 9.74 -13.25 20.85
C PHE A 351 11.17 -13.07 21.37
N ASP A 352 11.39 -11.96 22.06
CA ASP A 352 12.68 -11.65 22.67
C ASP A 352 12.60 -11.88 24.19
N ALA A 353 13.52 -12.69 24.72
CA ALA A 353 13.64 -12.99 26.14
C ALA A 353 15.12 -13.19 26.51
N ASP A 354 15.54 -12.73 27.69
CA ASP A 354 16.91 -12.86 28.19
C ASP A 354 18.00 -12.36 27.20
N GLY A 355 17.70 -11.28 26.48
CA GLY A 355 18.60 -10.71 25.45
C GLY A 355 18.76 -11.55 24.19
N LYS A 356 17.89 -12.56 23.97
CA LYS A 356 17.91 -13.45 22.81
C LYS A 356 16.55 -13.52 22.13
N ARG A 357 16.58 -13.63 20.80
CA ARG A 357 15.40 -13.85 19.95
C ARG A 357 15.12 -15.33 19.75
N TYR A 358 13.87 -15.74 19.96
CA TYR A 358 13.38 -17.10 19.81
C TYR A 358 12.31 -17.17 18.70
N TYR A 359 12.37 -18.23 17.90
CA TYR A 359 11.45 -18.48 16.78
C TYR A 359 10.65 -19.76 17.04
N PRO A 360 9.59 -19.71 17.87
CA PRO A 360 8.90 -20.92 18.33
C PRO A 360 8.26 -21.72 17.20
N PHE A 361 7.90 -21.06 16.10
CA PHE A 361 7.26 -21.69 14.94
C PHE A 361 8.19 -21.82 13.73
N GLY A 362 9.49 -21.57 13.91
CA GLY A 362 10.48 -21.52 12.84
C GLY A 362 10.64 -20.12 12.25
N ARG A 363 11.50 -20.00 11.23
CA ARG A 363 11.87 -18.72 10.59
C ARG A 363 10.97 -18.29 9.43
N GLY A 364 9.82 -18.95 9.26
CA GLY A 364 8.86 -18.59 8.22
C GLY A 364 9.20 -19.12 6.84
N SER A 365 8.25 -18.88 5.94
CA SER A 365 8.37 -19.18 4.50
C SER A 365 8.28 -17.89 3.66
N GLY A 366 8.42 -16.72 4.26
CA GLY A 366 8.29 -15.42 3.60
C GLY A 366 9.11 -15.27 2.30
N SER A 367 10.36 -15.75 2.27
CA SER A 367 11.17 -15.73 1.04
C SER A 367 10.58 -16.57 -0.10
N GLN A 368 9.91 -17.68 0.23
CA GLN A 368 9.20 -18.50 -0.75
C GLN A 368 7.95 -17.79 -1.25
N VAL A 369 7.28 -16.99 -0.40
CA VAL A 369 6.09 -16.20 -0.80
C VAL A 369 6.49 -15.16 -1.84
N VAL A 370 7.57 -14.42 -1.59
CA VAL A 370 8.12 -13.44 -2.55
C VAL A 370 8.50 -14.15 -3.85
N GLN A 371 9.23 -15.27 -3.76
CA GLN A 371 9.72 -15.99 -4.94
C GLN A 371 8.60 -16.62 -5.79
N GLN A 372 7.53 -17.13 -5.18
CA GLN A 372 6.45 -17.82 -5.88
C GLN A 372 5.32 -16.89 -6.33
N PHE A 373 4.98 -15.88 -5.53
CA PHE A 373 3.81 -15.03 -5.77
C PHE A 373 4.19 -13.59 -6.11
N GLY A 374 5.46 -13.21 -5.97
CA GLY A 374 5.94 -11.88 -6.30
C GLY A 374 5.55 -10.81 -5.29
N ILE A 375 4.89 -11.15 -4.19
CA ILE A 375 4.44 -10.18 -3.18
C ILE A 375 5.66 -9.75 -2.36
N PRO A 376 6.22 -8.54 -2.55
CA PRO A 376 7.50 -8.17 -1.94
C PRO A 376 7.34 -7.67 -0.50
N HIS A 377 6.10 -7.40 -0.08
CA HIS A 377 5.79 -6.79 1.21
C HIS A 377 5.43 -7.86 2.24
N LEU A 378 6.44 -8.25 3.02
CA LEU A 378 6.32 -9.18 4.14
C LEU A 378 6.51 -8.43 5.46
N PHE A 379 5.57 -8.59 6.39
CA PHE A 379 5.62 -7.97 7.71
C PHE A 379 5.63 -9.02 8.80
N ASP A 380 6.63 -8.93 9.68
CA ASP A 380 6.84 -9.83 10.81
C ASP A 380 6.25 -9.23 12.09
N LEU A 381 5.23 -9.89 12.67
CA LEU A 381 4.68 -9.47 13.96
C LEU A 381 5.14 -10.38 15.10
N PRO A 382 5.80 -9.83 16.15
CA PRO A 382 6.30 -10.60 17.27
C PRO A 382 5.17 -11.09 18.19
N ILE A 383 5.44 -12.15 18.95
CA ILE A 383 4.63 -12.58 20.09
C ILE A 383 4.92 -11.63 21.24
N ARG A 384 4.00 -10.70 21.49
CA ARG A 384 4.10 -9.71 22.57
C ARG A 384 2.92 -9.85 23.52
N PRO A 385 3.17 -9.82 24.85
CA PRO A 385 2.09 -9.84 25.83
C PRO A 385 1.12 -8.67 25.66
N THR A 386 1.62 -7.48 25.29
CA THR A 386 0.81 -6.27 25.06
C THR A 386 -0.15 -6.47 23.88
N LEU A 387 0.39 -6.90 22.72
CA LEU A 387 -0.42 -7.22 21.55
C LEU A 387 -1.46 -8.32 21.84
N SER A 388 -1.10 -9.36 22.59
CA SER A 388 -2.05 -10.40 22.99
C SER A 388 -3.15 -9.83 23.90
N ALA A 389 -2.78 -9.02 24.90
CA ALA A 389 -3.73 -8.41 25.83
C ALA A 389 -4.65 -7.38 25.13
N SER A 390 -4.19 -6.73 24.06
CA SER A 390 -5.01 -5.81 23.25
C SER A 390 -6.21 -6.50 22.59
N GLY A 391 -6.15 -7.83 22.40
CA GLY A 391 -7.28 -8.62 21.92
C GLY A 391 -8.46 -8.69 22.89
N ASP A 392 -8.19 -8.52 24.18
CA ASP A 392 -9.17 -8.69 25.27
C ASP A 392 -9.46 -7.39 26.04
N SER A 393 -8.63 -6.35 25.86
CA SER A 393 -8.71 -5.10 26.63
C SER A 393 -9.80 -4.14 26.14
N GLY A 394 -10.32 -4.35 24.93
CA GLY A 394 -11.21 -3.40 24.27
C GLY A 394 -10.52 -2.16 23.70
N MET A 395 -9.18 -2.16 23.66
CA MET A 395 -8.35 -1.10 23.08
C MET A 395 -7.27 -1.72 22.17
N PRO A 396 -7.21 -1.35 20.87
CA PRO A 396 -6.16 -1.80 19.96
C PRO A 396 -4.74 -1.41 20.43
N GLU A 397 -3.76 -2.27 20.18
CA GLU A 397 -2.35 -2.03 20.55
C GLU A 397 -1.82 -0.71 19.97
N VAL A 398 -2.11 -0.43 18.70
CA VAL A 398 -1.63 0.79 18.02
C VAL A 398 -2.23 2.08 18.60
N ALA A 399 -3.38 1.98 19.27
CA ALA A 399 -4.00 3.10 19.97
C ALA A 399 -3.50 3.21 21.41
N ALA A 400 -3.17 2.08 22.05
CA ALA A 400 -2.66 2.02 23.42
C ALA A 400 -1.17 2.42 23.52
N ASP A 401 -0.34 1.98 22.59
CA ASP A 401 1.10 2.29 22.52
C ASP A 401 1.52 2.71 21.09
N PRO A 402 1.20 3.94 20.66
CA PRO A 402 1.47 4.40 19.29
C PRO A 402 2.96 4.46 18.91
N CYS A 403 3.85 4.50 19.90
CA CYS A 403 5.30 4.58 19.69
C CYS A 403 6.00 3.22 19.87
N GLY A 404 5.24 2.16 20.17
CA GLY A 404 5.75 0.82 20.41
C GLY A 404 6.30 0.16 19.14
N GLU A 405 7.15 -0.86 19.32
CA GLU A 405 7.71 -1.65 18.21
C GLU A 405 6.62 -2.24 17.31
N VAL A 406 5.56 -2.79 17.91
CA VAL A 406 4.42 -3.36 17.19
C VAL A 406 3.67 -2.28 16.40
N ALA A 407 3.50 -1.08 16.99
CA ALA A 407 2.87 0.02 16.30
C ALA A 407 3.68 0.48 15.09
N ASN A 408 5.01 0.52 15.17
CA ASN A 408 5.86 0.82 14.02
C ASN A 408 5.68 -0.20 12.88
N THR A 409 5.64 -1.51 13.18
CA THR A 409 5.36 -2.51 12.13
C THR A 409 3.99 -2.32 11.49
N PHE A 410 2.96 -1.95 12.28
CA PHE A 410 1.65 -1.62 11.73
C PHE A 410 1.67 -0.33 10.91
N GLN A 411 2.43 0.69 11.31
CA GLN A 411 2.64 1.91 10.52
C GLN A 411 3.25 1.57 9.17
N ASP A 412 4.31 0.75 9.13
CA ASP A 412 4.92 0.30 7.87
C ASP A 412 3.92 -0.47 6.99
N LEU A 413 3.09 -1.34 7.59
CA LEU A 413 2.00 -2.02 6.90
C LEU A 413 0.95 -1.02 6.36
N GLY A 414 0.58 -0.03 7.16
CA GLY A 414 -0.37 1.03 6.78
C GLY A 414 0.15 1.85 5.59
N VAL A 415 1.41 2.26 5.63
CA VAL A 415 2.11 2.94 4.52
C VAL A 415 2.07 2.07 3.27
N CYS A 416 2.44 0.79 3.38
CA CYS A 416 2.37 -0.14 2.26
C CYS A 416 0.96 -0.25 1.67
N VAL A 417 -0.07 -0.35 2.51
CA VAL A 417 -1.46 -0.41 2.05
C VAL A 417 -1.85 0.84 1.29
N VAL A 418 -1.54 2.03 1.84
CA VAL A 418 -1.83 3.32 1.19
C VAL A 418 -1.14 3.41 -0.18
N GLN A 419 0.16 3.12 -0.23
CA GLN A 419 0.95 3.17 -1.47
C GLN A 419 0.43 2.21 -2.53
N GLN A 420 0.15 0.96 -2.16
CA GLN A 420 -0.29 -0.06 -3.11
C GLN A 420 -1.71 0.23 -3.61
N CYS A 421 -2.63 0.67 -2.75
CA CYS A 421 -3.96 1.11 -3.19
C CYS A 421 -3.90 2.30 -4.15
N ALA A 422 -2.99 3.26 -3.90
CA ALA A 422 -2.79 4.40 -4.80
C ALA A 422 -2.22 3.96 -6.16
N LYS A 423 -1.24 3.04 -6.16
CA LYS A 423 -0.67 2.42 -7.35
C LYS A 423 -1.70 1.67 -8.19
N ILE A 424 -2.50 0.79 -7.57
CA ILE A 424 -3.54 0.01 -8.25
C ILE A 424 -4.55 0.93 -8.96
N ARG A 425 -4.84 2.09 -8.37
CA ARG A 425 -5.75 3.09 -8.95
C ARG A 425 -5.17 3.83 -10.13
N GLN A 426 -3.89 4.18 -10.09
CA GLN A 426 -3.21 4.88 -11.19
C GLN A 426 -2.78 3.95 -12.32
N GLN A 427 -2.51 2.67 -12.03
CA GLN A 427 -2.14 1.69 -13.04
C GLN A 427 -3.35 1.28 -13.90
N VAL A 428 -3.54 2.00 -15.00
CA VAL A 428 -4.23 1.50 -16.21
C VAL A 428 -3.21 1.32 -17.35
N SER A 429 -2.04 0.75 -17.03
CA SER A 429 -1.07 0.32 -18.04
C SER A 429 -0.84 -1.18 -17.89
N THR A 430 -1.38 -1.95 -18.81
CA THR A 430 -1.07 -3.37 -18.98
C THR A 430 0.40 -3.50 -19.36
N ALA A 431 1.24 -3.71 -18.36
CA ALA A 431 2.68 -3.96 -18.52
C ALA A 431 2.95 -5.19 -19.39
N VAL A 432 2.05 -6.17 -19.42
CA VAL A 432 2.23 -7.42 -20.17
C VAL A 432 1.06 -7.65 -21.11
N ILE A 433 1.38 -7.87 -22.39
CA ILE A 433 0.40 -8.06 -23.46
C ILE A 433 0.85 -9.25 -24.31
N TYR A 434 -0.08 -10.11 -24.71
CA TYR A 434 0.19 -11.14 -25.70
C TYR A 434 0.01 -10.56 -27.12
N ASP A 435 1.07 -10.56 -27.91
CA ASP A 435 1.04 -10.14 -29.30
C ASP A 435 0.84 -11.36 -30.21
N LYS A 436 -0.36 -11.44 -30.80
CA LYS A 436 -0.77 -12.55 -31.68
C LYS A 436 -0.01 -12.57 -33.01
N SER A 437 0.55 -11.45 -33.45
CA SER A 437 1.22 -11.35 -34.76
C SER A 437 2.58 -12.04 -34.74
N ILE A 438 3.32 -11.87 -33.65
CA ILE A 438 4.65 -12.45 -33.41
C ILE A 438 4.60 -13.68 -32.48
N LYS A 439 3.40 -14.05 -31.99
CA LYS A 439 3.17 -15.14 -31.03
C LYS A 439 4.07 -15.06 -29.79
N ALA A 440 4.21 -13.85 -29.24
CA ALA A 440 5.09 -13.58 -28.12
C ALA A 440 4.39 -12.77 -27.03
N ILE A 441 4.81 -12.97 -25.78
CA ILE A 441 4.38 -12.15 -24.65
C ILE A 441 5.32 -10.94 -24.57
N LYS A 442 4.78 -9.76 -24.87
CA LYS A 442 5.47 -8.49 -24.68
C LYS A 442 5.40 -8.10 -23.20
N VAL A 443 6.56 -7.89 -22.58
CA VAL A 443 6.71 -7.47 -21.19
C VAL A 443 7.36 -6.09 -21.17
N LYS A 444 6.65 -5.11 -20.62
CA LYS A 444 7.18 -3.82 -20.22
C LYS A 444 7.34 -3.82 -18.70
N VAL A 445 8.56 -3.60 -18.22
CA VAL A 445 8.83 -3.63 -16.78
C VAL A 445 8.19 -2.41 -16.11
N PRO A 446 7.40 -2.57 -15.03
CA PRO A 446 6.93 -1.44 -14.24
C PRO A 446 8.14 -0.64 -13.74
N GLN A 447 8.13 0.70 -13.93
CA GLN A 447 9.23 1.62 -13.54
C GLN A 447 10.49 1.60 -14.43
N SER A 448 10.47 0.88 -15.57
CA SER A 448 11.54 0.94 -16.58
C SER A 448 10.95 1.14 -17.97
N ASP A 449 11.69 1.82 -18.85
CA ASP A 449 11.35 1.92 -20.28
C ASP A 449 11.79 0.69 -21.09
N GLU A 450 12.32 -0.33 -20.41
CA GLU A 450 12.72 -1.60 -21.04
C GLU A 450 11.49 -2.44 -21.44
N GLU A 451 11.45 -2.79 -22.72
CA GLU A 451 10.48 -3.71 -23.31
C GLU A 451 11.21 -4.93 -23.88
N PHE A 452 10.72 -6.13 -23.59
CA PHE A 452 11.25 -7.37 -24.14
C PHE A 452 10.14 -8.38 -24.42
N PHE A 453 10.48 -9.42 -25.18
CA PHE A 453 9.54 -10.46 -25.60
C PHE A 453 9.94 -11.81 -25.02
N LEU A 454 8.94 -12.55 -24.55
CA LEU A 454 9.08 -13.91 -24.03
C LEU A 454 8.26 -14.87 -24.87
N HIS A 455 8.80 -16.07 -25.12
CA HIS A 455 8.06 -17.13 -25.76
C HIS A 455 7.02 -17.71 -24.78
N PRO A 456 5.75 -17.89 -25.18
CA PRO A 456 4.70 -18.39 -24.27
C PRO A 456 5.04 -19.71 -23.60
N ALA A 457 5.61 -20.67 -24.33
CA ALA A 457 6.03 -21.94 -23.77
C ALA A 457 7.11 -21.78 -22.68
N THR A 458 8.03 -20.83 -22.85
CA THR A 458 9.06 -20.52 -21.83
C THR A 458 8.42 -19.99 -20.55
N VAL A 459 7.42 -19.11 -20.66
CA VAL A 459 6.70 -18.58 -19.49
C VAL A 459 5.93 -19.69 -18.78
N ARG A 460 5.20 -20.53 -19.52
CA ARG A 460 4.42 -21.65 -18.97
C ARG A 460 5.29 -22.72 -18.31
N ARG A 461 6.43 -23.06 -18.93
CA ARG A 461 7.41 -24.03 -18.39
C ARG A 461 8.10 -23.52 -17.13
N ASN A 462 8.19 -22.22 -16.94
CA ASN A 462 8.72 -21.61 -15.72
C ASN A 462 7.64 -21.36 -14.66
N ASP A 463 6.45 -21.98 -14.77
CA ASP A 463 5.43 -21.87 -13.74
C ASP A 463 5.91 -22.48 -12.41
N ARG A 464 5.98 -21.61 -11.39
CA ARG A 464 6.35 -21.97 -10.00
C ARG A 464 5.13 -22.10 -9.08
N SER A 465 3.92 -22.08 -9.62
CA SER A 465 2.71 -22.26 -8.83
C SER A 465 2.69 -23.65 -8.18
N ALA A 466 2.18 -23.78 -6.97
CA ALA A 466 2.06 -25.07 -6.25
C ALA A 466 1.27 -26.20 -6.95
N GLN A 467 0.67 -25.98 -8.14
CA GLN A 467 0.11 -27.07 -8.96
C GLN A 467 1.18 -27.66 -9.89
N SER A 468 2.13 -26.81 -10.26
CA SER A 468 3.30 -27.09 -11.09
C SER A 468 4.52 -27.48 -10.27
N VAL A 469 4.41 -27.52 -8.93
CA VAL A 469 5.45 -27.88 -7.98
C VAL A 469 4.91 -28.90 -6.98
N ASP A 470 5.74 -29.86 -6.56
CA ASP A 470 5.40 -30.80 -5.50
C ASP A 470 5.36 -30.11 -4.13
N GLU A 471 4.27 -30.30 -3.40
CA GLU A 471 4.03 -29.62 -2.11
C GLU A 471 4.98 -30.10 -0.99
N TRP A 472 5.59 -31.28 -1.16
CA TRP A 472 6.47 -31.91 -0.15
C TRP A 472 7.94 -31.83 -0.53
N THR A 473 8.27 -31.99 -1.81
CA THR A 473 9.67 -31.96 -2.28
C THR A 473 10.10 -30.61 -2.85
N GLY A 474 9.16 -29.78 -3.31
CA GLY A 474 9.47 -28.52 -3.99
C GLY A 474 9.95 -28.70 -5.43
N ASP A 475 9.93 -29.93 -5.96
CA ASP A 475 10.35 -30.22 -7.33
C ASP A 475 9.28 -29.82 -8.34
N GLN A 476 9.72 -29.42 -9.53
CA GLN A 476 8.81 -29.05 -10.61
C GLN A 476 8.10 -30.28 -11.15
N LYS A 477 6.76 -30.28 -11.10
CA LYS A 477 5.91 -31.35 -11.64
C LYS A 477 5.82 -31.31 -13.16
N LEU A 478 5.93 -30.13 -13.76
CA LEU A 478 5.94 -30.00 -15.22
C LEU A 478 7.24 -30.55 -15.80
N GLN A 479 7.10 -31.51 -16.71
CA GLN A 479 8.16 -31.93 -17.60
C GLN A 479 8.15 -31.05 -18.86
N TYR A 480 9.32 -30.92 -19.50
CA TYR A 480 9.47 -30.12 -20.72
C TYR A 480 8.47 -30.51 -21.82
N THR A 481 8.14 -31.81 -21.92
CA THR A 481 7.22 -32.38 -22.91
C THR A 481 5.75 -32.07 -22.67
N ASP A 482 5.39 -31.59 -21.48
CA ASP A 482 3.99 -31.38 -21.10
C ASP A 482 3.41 -30.07 -21.65
N VAL A 483 4.28 -29.16 -22.13
CA VAL A 483 3.89 -27.85 -22.67
C VAL A 483 4.12 -27.80 -24.18
N PRO A 484 3.06 -27.69 -25.00
CA PRO A 484 3.18 -27.47 -26.43
C PRO A 484 3.97 -26.20 -26.76
N GLU A 485 4.82 -26.25 -27.79
CA GLU A 485 5.58 -25.06 -28.23
C GLU A 485 4.66 -23.95 -28.79
N ASP A 486 3.49 -24.33 -29.31
CA ASP A 486 2.49 -23.42 -29.87
C ASP A 486 1.43 -22.96 -28.86
N ILE A 487 1.66 -23.18 -27.56
CA ILE A 487 0.71 -22.76 -26.51
C ILE A 487 0.52 -21.24 -26.54
N GLU A 488 -0.73 -20.79 -26.49
CA GLU A 488 -1.08 -19.37 -26.47
C GLU A 488 -1.88 -19.06 -25.19
N PRO A 489 -1.59 -17.95 -24.49
CA PRO A 489 -2.35 -17.57 -23.31
C PRO A 489 -3.78 -17.15 -23.72
N GLU A 490 -4.78 -17.64 -23.01
CA GLU A 490 -6.18 -17.25 -23.22
C GLU A 490 -6.43 -15.81 -22.73
N GLU A 491 -5.81 -15.47 -21.60
CA GLU A 491 -5.98 -14.18 -20.95
C GLU A 491 -4.73 -13.80 -20.13
N ILE A 492 -4.33 -12.53 -20.20
CA ILE A 492 -3.29 -11.94 -19.34
C ILE A 492 -3.90 -10.75 -18.61
N ARG A 493 -3.78 -10.74 -17.28
CA ARG A 493 -4.26 -9.62 -16.44
C ARG A 493 -3.20 -9.20 -15.42
N PRO A 494 -2.98 -7.90 -15.22
CA PRO A 494 -2.13 -7.42 -14.14
C PRO A 494 -2.78 -7.72 -12.78
N MET A 495 -1.99 -8.24 -11.84
CA MET A 495 -2.36 -8.46 -10.44
C MET A 495 -1.74 -7.35 -9.58
N GLY A 496 -1.92 -6.10 -9.99
CA GLY A 496 -1.20 -4.95 -9.43
C GLY A 496 0.24 -4.83 -9.97
N ASN A 497 1.11 -4.21 -9.17
CA ASN A 497 2.45 -3.82 -9.59
C ASN A 497 3.49 -4.94 -9.49
N TYR A 498 3.12 -6.13 -9.01
CA TYR A 498 4.07 -7.17 -8.62
C TYR A 498 4.01 -8.45 -9.47
N ALA A 499 2.86 -8.75 -10.08
CA ALA A 499 2.70 -9.95 -10.91
C ALA A 499 1.62 -9.76 -11.99
N VAL A 500 1.59 -10.71 -12.93
CA VAL A 500 0.48 -10.92 -13.86
C VAL A 500 -0.12 -12.30 -13.67
N SER A 501 -1.44 -12.40 -13.79
CA SER A 501 -2.15 -13.67 -13.89
C SER A 501 -2.28 -14.01 -15.37
N ILE A 502 -1.83 -15.20 -15.76
CA ILE A 502 -1.93 -15.75 -17.11
C ILE A 502 -2.80 -17.00 -17.06
N THR A 503 -3.89 -16.99 -17.81
CA THR A 503 -4.78 -18.15 -17.98
C THR A 503 -4.36 -18.91 -19.23
N TRP A 504 -4.15 -20.22 -19.08
CA TRP A 504 -3.65 -21.09 -20.13
C TRP A 504 -4.73 -22.10 -20.59
N PRO A 505 -4.67 -22.58 -21.85
CA PRO A 505 -5.65 -23.52 -22.41
C PRO A 505 -5.66 -24.90 -21.73
N ASP A 506 -4.59 -25.25 -21.03
CA ASP A 506 -4.49 -26.48 -20.23
C ASP A 506 -5.27 -26.41 -18.90
N GLY A 507 -5.99 -25.31 -18.67
CA GLY A 507 -6.81 -25.07 -17.48
C GLY A 507 -6.04 -24.50 -16.29
N PHE A 508 -4.75 -24.19 -16.45
CA PHE A 508 -3.93 -23.61 -15.39
C PHE A 508 -4.02 -22.08 -15.38
N SER A 509 -4.04 -21.51 -14.18
CA SER A 509 -3.93 -20.07 -13.94
C SER A 509 -2.60 -19.81 -13.24
N GLN A 510 -1.63 -19.32 -14.00
CA GLN A 510 -0.27 -19.04 -13.55
C GLN A 510 -0.20 -17.61 -13.02
N ILE A 511 0.37 -17.44 -11.83
CA ILE A 511 0.79 -16.14 -11.32
C ILE A 511 2.27 -16.00 -11.66
N ALA A 512 2.60 -15.03 -12.52
CA ALA A 512 3.97 -14.76 -12.96
C ALA A 512 4.42 -13.40 -12.39
N PRO A 513 5.26 -13.38 -11.35
CA PRO A 513 5.91 -12.17 -10.84
C PRO A 513 6.71 -11.45 -11.93
N TYR A 514 6.69 -10.11 -11.93
CA TYR A 514 7.46 -9.34 -12.94
C TYR A 514 8.96 -9.61 -12.86
N ASP A 515 9.52 -9.72 -11.65
CA ASP A 515 10.92 -10.07 -11.43
C ASP A 515 11.26 -11.45 -12.03
N GLN A 516 10.32 -12.39 -11.94
CA GLN A 516 10.51 -13.70 -12.54
C GLN A 516 10.56 -13.58 -14.08
N LEU A 517 9.62 -12.84 -14.68
CA LEU A 517 9.59 -12.62 -16.13
C LEU A 517 10.88 -11.96 -16.66
N GLN A 518 11.47 -11.04 -15.90
CA GLN A 518 12.74 -10.38 -16.27
C GLN A 518 13.93 -11.34 -16.35
N THR A 519 13.93 -12.39 -15.52
CA THR A 519 15.02 -13.39 -15.48
C THR A 519 14.88 -14.48 -16.54
N MET A 520 13.77 -14.53 -17.27
CA MET A 520 13.53 -15.56 -18.30
C MET A 520 14.33 -15.29 -19.58
N GLU A 521 14.58 -16.36 -20.32
CA GLU A 521 15.24 -16.28 -21.63
C GLU A 521 14.38 -15.48 -22.62
N ARG A 522 14.98 -14.43 -23.19
CA ARG A 522 14.31 -13.47 -24.06
C ARG A 522 14.31 -13.97 -25.51
N LEU A 523 13.25 -13.66 -26.26
CA LEU A 523 13.24 -13.81 -27.71
C LEU A 523 14.17 -12.76 -28.32
N VAL A 524 15.20 -13.23 -29.03
CA VAL A 524 16.26 -12.38 -29.62
C VAL A 524 15.93 -11.94 -31.06
N ASP A 525 15.12 -12.73 -31.78
CA ASP A 525 14.77 -12.54 -33.20
C ASP A 525 13.26 -12.31 -33.38
N VAL A 526 12.72 -11.23 -32.84
CA VAL A 526 11.32 -10.86 -33.03
C VAL A 526 11.16 -10.13 -34.37
N PRO A 527 10.38 -10.65 -35.34
CA PRO A 527 10.09 -9.92 -36.57
C PRO A 527 9.42 -8.59 -36.22
N GLN A 528 9.96 -7.46 -36.69
CA GLN A 528 9.27 -6.18 -36.48
C GLN A 528 7.91 -6.23 -37.19
N PRO A 529 6.83 -5.75 -36.55
CA PRO A 529 5.52 -5.73 -37.17
C PRO A 529 5.60 -4.90 -38.45
N THR A 530 5.27 -5.52 -39.59
CA THR A 530 5.08 -4.81 -40.85
C THR A 530 3.99 -3.76 -40.65
N PRO A 531 4.26 -2.46 -40.89
CA PRO A 531 3.23 -1.44 -40.80
C PRO A 531 2.15 -1.75 -41.85
N VAL A 532 0.90 -1.86 -41.39
CA VAL A 532 -0.30 -2.03 -42.24
C VAL A 532 -0.87 -0.66 -42.58
#